data_AF-A0A529K785-F1
#
_entry.id   AF-A0A529K785-F1
#
_cell.length_a   1.000
_cell.length_b   1.000
_cell.length_c   1.000
_cell.angle_alpha   90.00
_cell.angle_beta   90.00
_cell.angle_gamma   90.00
#
_symmetry.space_group_name_H-M   'P 1'
#
loop_
_entity.id
_entity.type
_entity.pdbx_description
1 polymer ?
#
loop_
_entity_poly.entity_id
_entity_poly.type
_entity_poly.pdbx_seq_one_letter_code
_entity_poly.pdbx_strand_id
1 'polypeptide(L)' 'MENEEARPVHLRRIDPSQNMRRFYVVAIQPTLFGGASVIRNWGRIGTSGQSMMETFDAEDSA' A
#
# COMPACT_ATOMS: atom_id res chain seq x y z
N MET A 1 -12.47 18.08 -1.66
CA MET A 1 -12.83 17.00 -2.60
C MET A 1 -12.08 15.78 -2.11
N GLU A 2 -12.79 14.81 -1.54
CA GLU A 2 -12.18 13.54 -1.14
C GLU A 2 -11.69 12.86 -2.42
N ASN A 3 -10.38 12.63 -2.51
CA ASN A 3 -9.77 12.01 -3.67
C ASN A 3 -10.18 10.53 -3.66
N GLU A 4 -11.32 10.24 -4.29
CA GLU A 4 -11.94 8.91 -4.37
C GLU A 4 -11.01 7.88 -5.06
N GLU A 5 -10.00 8.36 -5.80
CA GLU A 5 -8.95 7.53 -6.42
C GLU A 5 -7.80 7.13 -5.47
N ALA A 6 -7.63 7.80 -4.32
CA ALA A 6 -6.54 7.53 -3.38
C ALA A 6 -6.88 6.49 -2.29
N ARG A 7 -7.95 5.72 -2.49
CA ARG A 7 -8.39 4.70 -1.52
C ARG A 7 -7.36 3.57 -1.44
N PRO A 8 -6.92 3.14 -0.25
CA PRO A 8 -5.97 2.04 -0.12
C PRO A 8 -6.50 0.75 -0.75
N VAL A 9 -5.73 0.18 -1.67
CA VAL A 9 -6.03 -1.10 -2.31
C VAL A 9 -5.58 -2.23 -1.39
N HIS A 10 -6.50 -3.14 -1.07
CA HIS A 10 -6.25 -4.29 -0.21
C HIS A 10 -6.24 -5.58 -1.03
N LEU A 11 -5.09 -6.22 -1.09
CA LEU A 11 -4.89 -7.50 -1.77
C LEU A 11 -4.65 -8.61 -0.75
N ARG A 12 -5.22 -9.78 -1.03
CA ARG A 12 -5.06 -10.98 -0.21
C ARG A 12 -4.71 -12.15 -1.09
N ARG A 13 -3.72 -12.94 -0.66
CA ARG A 13 -3.39 -14.23 -1.28
C ARG A 13 -3.46 -15.33 -0.23
N ILE A 14 -4.39 -16.26 -0.44
CA ILE A 14 -4.62 -17.40 0.45
C ILE A 14 -4.54 -18.66 -0.39
N ASP A 15 -3.53 -19.48 -0.12
CA ASP A 15 -3.35 -20.80 -0.72
C ASP A 15 -2.92 -21.77 0.40
N PRO A 16 -3.86 -22.57 0.94
CA PRO A 16 -3.58 -23.51 2.01
C PRO A 16 -2.57 -24.59 1.63
N SER A 17 -2.53 -25.00 0.35
CA SER A 17 -1.64 -26.07 -0.12
C SER A 17 -0.16 -25.67 -0.02
N GLN A 18 0.12 -24.36 -0.02
CA GLN A 18 1.47 -23.79 0.09
C GLN A 18 1.73 -23.12 1.45
N ASN A 19 0.88 -23.32 2.47
CA ASN A 19 0.93 -22.58 3.75
C ASN A 19 1.01 -21.05 3.54
N MET A 20 0.31 -20.56 2.52
CA MET A 20 0.36 -19.18 2.07
C MET A 20 -0.89 -18.45 2.57
N ARG A 21 -0.69 -17.46 3.42
CA ARG A 21 -1.78 -16.61 3.91
C ARG A 21 -1.25 -15.20 4.09
N ARG A 22 -1.20 -14.42 3.01
CA ARG A 22 -0.56 -13.11 2.95
C ARG A 22 -1.53 -11.99 2.60
N PHE A 23 -1.20 -10.78 3.06
CA PHE A 23 -1.85 -9.54 2.66
C PHE A 23 -0.84 -8.59 2.03
N TYR A 24 -1.36 -7.68 1.20
CA TYR A 24 -0.64 -6.53 0.68
C TYR A 24 -1.61 -5.35 0.63
N VAL A 25 -1.22 -4.21 1.18
CA VAL A 25 -1.98 -2.96 1.13
C VAL A 25 -1.10 -1.91 0.49
N VAL A 26 -1.64 -1.20 -0.49
CA VAL A 26 -0.96 -0.06 -1.12
C VAL A 26 -1.87 1.15 -1.09
N ALA A 27 -1.32 2.31 -0.75
CA ALA A 27 -2.01 3.58 -0.77
C ALA A 27 -1.08 4.65 -1.35
N ILE A 28 -1.65 5.57 -2.13
CA ILE A 28 -0.95 6.76 -2.60
C ILE A 28 -1.52 7.94 -1.81
N GLN A 29 -0.64 8.74 -1.22
CA GLN A 29 -1.03 9.95 -0.48
C GLN A 29 -0.32 11.17 -1.07
N PRO A 30 -1.05 12.25 -1.36
CA PRO A 30 -0.39 13.50 -1.75
C PRO A 30 0.43 14.04 -0.57
N THR A 31 1.56 14.64 -0.89
CA THR A 31 2.45 15.32 0.08
C THR A 31 2.13 16.81 0.14
N LEU A 32 2.58 17.48 1.20
CA LEU A 32 2.43 18.94 1.34
C LEU A 32 3.24 19.76 0.32
N PHE A 33 4.17 19.11 -0.40
CA PHE A 33 5.09 19.76 -1.33
C PHE A 33 4.73 19.54 -2.80
N GLY A 34 3.53 19.01 -3.08
CA GLY A 34 3.06 18.75 -4.46
C GLY A 34 3.58 17.45 -5.07
N GLY A 35 4.35 16.65 -4.32
CA GLY A 35 4.71 15.27 -4.67
C GLY A 35 3.70 14.25 -4.10
N ALA A 36 4.01 12.96 -4.24
CA ALA A 36 3.20 11.85 -3.74
C ALA A 36 4.03 10.84 -2.94
N SER A 37 3.43 10.21 -1.92
CA SER A 37 4.04 9.13 -1.15
C SER A 37 3.26 7.83 -1.36
N VAL A 38 3.96 6.77 -1.75
CA VAL A 38 3.45 5.42 -1.85
C VAL A 38 3.71 4.69 -0.54
N ILE A 39 2.63 4.29 0.13
CA ILE A 39 2.67 3.53 1.37
C ILE A 39 2.29 2.09 1.08
N ARG A 40 3.19 1.16 1.40
CA ARG A 40 3.02 -0.29 1.24
C ARG A 40 3.05 -0.97 2.58
N ASN A 41 2.08 -1.86 2.84
CA ASN A 41 2.07 -2.75 4.00
C ASN A 41 1.89 -4.19 3.53
N TRP A 42 2.69 -5.12 4.05
CA TRP A 42 2.60 -6.52 3.64
C TRP A 42 2.97 -7.47 4.77
N GLY A 43 2.46 -8.70 4.72
CA GLY A 43 2.77 -9.67 5.76
C GLY A 43 1.91 -10.92 5.69
N ARG A 44 2.01 -11.76 6.72
CA ARG A 44 1.06 -12.85 6.93
C ARG A 44 -0.22 -12.29 7.55
N ILE A 45 -1.38 -12.78 7.12
CA ILE A 45 -2.67 -12.36 7.69
C ILE A 45 -2.72 -12.77 9.17
N GLY A 46 -3.02 -11.81 10.04
CA GLY A 46 -3.03 -11.97 11.50
C GLY A 46 -1.75 -11.48 12.20
N THR A 47 -0.81 -10.88 11.47
CA THR A 47 0.37 -10.22 12.06
C THR A 47 0.41 -8.73 11.69
N SER A 48 1.30 -7.96 12.33
CA SER A 48 1.55 -6.56 11.98
C SER A 48 2.23 -6.38 10.62
N GLY A 49 2.88 -7.41 10.10
CA GLY A 49 3.60 -7.36 8.83
C GLY A 49 4.79 -6.40 8.84
N GLN A 50 5.08 -5.83 7.68
CA GLN A 50 6.09 -4.81 7.43
C GLN A 50 5.44 -3.66 6.66
N SER A 51 6.05 -2.47 6.79
CA SER A 51 5.62 -1.27 6.08
C SER A 51 6.81 -0.61 5.38
N MET A 52 6.53 0.08 4.28
CA MET A 52 7.48 0.92 3.56
C MET A 52 6.77 2.13 2.99
N MET A 53 7.44 3.27 3.06
CA MET A 53 7.02 4.51 2.44
C MET A 53 8.09 4.93 1.45
N GLU A 54 7.67 5.32 0.25
CA GLU A 54 8.53 5.91 -0.77
C GLU A 54 7.87 7.20 -1.25
N THR A 55 8.65 8.28 -1.34
CA THR A 55 8.17 9.62 -1.67
C THR A 55 8.77 10.06 -3.00
N PHE A 56 7.92 10.62 -3.85
CA PHE A 56 8.23 11.10 -5.19
C PHE A 56 7.89 12.58 -5.28
N ASP A 57 8.76 13.36 -5.91
CA ASP A 57 8.60 14.82 -6.03
C ASP A 57 7.53 15.21 -7.06
N ALA A 58 7.15 14.29 -7.95
CA ALA A 58 6.09 14.47 -8.93
C ALA A 58 5.04 13.34 -8.79
N GLU A 59 3.76 13.70 -8.85
CA GLU A 59 2.64 12.76 -8.70
C GLU A 59 2.65 11.65 -9.75
N ASP A 60 3.00 11.96 -11.00
CA ASP A 60 3.11 10.98 -12.11
C ASP A 60 4.26 9.97 -11.94
N SER A 61 5.14 10.16 -10.95
CA SER A 61 6.28 9.27 -10.70
C SER A 61 6.03 8.26 -9.58
N ALA A 62 4.87 8.32 -8.92
CA ALA A 62 4.47 7.45 -7.81
C ALA A 62 3.77 6.16 -8.26
#